data_AF-A0A972IH86-F1
#
_entry.id   AF-A0A972IH86-F1
#
_cell.length_a   1.000
_cell.length_b   1.000
_cell.length_c   1.000
_cell.angle_alpha   90.00
_cell.angle_beta   90.00
_cell.angle_gamma   90.00
#
_symmetry.space_group_name_H-M   'P 1'
#
loop_
_entity.id
_entity.type
_entity.pdbx_description
1 polymer ?
#
loop_
_entity_poly.entity_id
_entity_poly.type
_entity_poly.pdbx_seq_one_letter_code
_entity_poly.pdbx_strand_id
1 'polypeptide(L)' 'MSWYVIVETDDGLSVASVAEGGTAEETAVRLGGVIVDPGPYSDYEQAYDAMLEFPDAEDED' A
#
# COMPACT_ATOMS: atom_id res chain seq x y z
N MET A 1 -3.80 0.80 17.26
CA MET A 1 -2.93 1.20 16.15
C MET A 1 -3.50 0.77 14.80
N SER A 2 -4.07 1.72 14.06
CA SER A 2 -4.15 1.61 12.61
C SER A 2 -2.75 1.71 12.01
N TRP A 3 -2.54 1.05 10.88
CA TRP A 3 -1.25 0.94 10.22
C TRP A 3 -1.47 0.96 8.70
N TYR A 4 -0.42 1.22 7.92
CA TYR A 4 -0.53 1.40 6.48
C TYR A 4 0.16 0.28 5.72
N VAL A 5 -0.33 0.02 4.52
CA VAL A 5 0.13 -1.01 3.59
C VAL A 5 0.11 -0.46 2.17
N ILE A 6 0.87 -1.07 1.27
CA ILE A 6 0.92 -0.68 -0.13
C ILE A 6 0.16 -1.74 -0.93
N VAL A 7 -0.81 -1.28 -1.71
CA VAL A 7 -1.63 -2.11 -2.57
C VAL A 7 -1.50 -1.65 -4.00
N GLU A 8 -1.46 -2.59 -4.94
CA GLU A 8 -1.55 -2.29 -6.37
C GLU A 8 -2.99 -2.49 -6.81
N THR A 9 -3.53 -1.46 -7.44
CA THR A 9 -4.87 -1.45 -8.04
C THR A 9 -4.74 -1.27 -9.55
N ASP A 10 -5.86 -1.29 -10.27
CA ASP A 10 -5.89 -1.04 -11.73
C ASP A 10 -5.31 0.34 -12.12
N ASP A 11 -5.30 1.29 -11.17
CA ASP A 11 -4.77 2.66 -11.35
C ASP A 11 -3.27 2.76 -10.98
N GLY A 12 -2.66 1.68 -10.47
CA GLY A 12 -1.27 1.64 -9.99
C GLY A 12 -1.11 1.40 -8.48
N LEU A 13 0.11 1.64 -7.97
CA LEU A 13 0.41 1.56 -6.55
C LEU A 13 -0.31 2.64 -5.74
N SER A 14 -0.88 2.24 -4.61
CA SER A 14 -1.60 3.12 -3.69
C SER A 14 -1.42 2.69 -2.24
N VAL A 15 -1.41 3.65 -1.32
CA VAL A 15 -1.29 3.40 0.12
C VAL A 15 -2.68 3.22 0.74
N ALA A 16 -2.89 2.11 1.43
CA ALA A 16 -4.14 1.81 2.13
C ALA A 16 -3.95 1.73 3.65
N SER A 17 -4.92 2.25 4.40
CA SER A 17 -4.93 2.17 5.87
C SER A 17 -5.67 0.93 6.36
N VAL A 18 -5.01 0.12 7.17
CA VAL A 18 -5.58 -1.06 7.82
C VAL A 18 -6.06 -0.68 9.22
N ALA A 19 -7.34 -0.95 9.49
CA ALA A 19 -7.94 -0.73 10.79
C ALA A 19 -7.47 -1.77 11.83
N GLU A 20 -7.62 -1.45 13.11
CA GLU A 20 -7.30 -2.39 14.19
C GLU A 20 -8.12 -3.67 14.10
N GLY A 21 -7.44 -4.81 13.99
CA GLY A 21 -8.05 -6.12 13.82
C GLY A 21 -8.33 -6.51 12.36
N GLY A 22 -8.06 -5.64 11.39
CA GLY A 22 -8.06 -5.98 9.97
C GLY A 22 -6.70 -6.50 9.50
N THR A 23 -6.69 -7.20 8.37
CA THR A 23 -5.45 -7.62 7.69
C THR A 23 -5.22 -6.77 6.44
N ALA A 24 -3.96 -6.72 6.04
CA ALA A 24 -3.56 -6.07 4.80
C ALA A 24 -4.34 -6.67 3.62
N GLU A 25 -4.34 -8.00 3.50
CA GLU A 25 -5.05 -8.74 2.45
C GLU A 25 -6.54 -8.37 2.36
N GLU A 26 -7.24 -8.27 3.49
CA GLU A 26 -8.66 -7.86 3.49
C GLU A 26 -8.85 -6.45 2.93
N THR A 27 -7.90 -5.57 3.20
CA THR A 27 -7.90 -4.18 2.73
C THR A 27 -7.64 -4.12 1.23
N ALA A 28 -6.64 -4.85 0.72
CA ALA A 28 -6.37 -4.96 -0.72
C ALA A 28 -7.55 -5.56 -1.48
N VAL A 29 -8.12 -6.66 -0.99
CA VAL A 29 -9.29 -7.30 -1.59
C VAL A 29 -10.50 -6.35 -1.60
N ARG A 30 -10.71 -5.56 -0.54
CA ARG A 30 -11.75 -4.52 -0.50
C ARG A 30 -11.56 -3.45 -1.57
N LEU A 31 -10.32 -3.07 -1.84
CA LEU A 31 -9.94 -2.09 -2.84
C LEU A 31 -9.95 -2.67 -4.26
N GLY A 32 -10.16 -3.98 -4.41
CA GLY A 32 -10.08 -4.67 -5.69
C GLY A 32 -8.65 -4.78 -6.21
N GLY A 33 -7.67 -4.64 -5.32
CA GLY A 33 -6.24 -4.70 -5.62
C GLY A 33 -5.55 -5.91 -4.99
N VAL A 34 -4.23 -5.92 -5.13
CA VAL A 34 -3.32 -6.94 -4.60
C VAL A 34 -2.38 -6.29 -3.58
N ILE A 35 -2.03 -7.02 -2.53
CA ILE A 35 -0.98 -6.60 -1.60
C ILE A 35 0.36 -6.63 -2.32
N VAL A 36 1.01 -5.49 -2.43
CA VAL A 36 2.41 -5.39 -2.89
C VAL A 36 3.33 -5.41 -1.69
N ASP A 37 3.06 -4.51 -0.74
CA ASP A 37 3.79 -4.48 0.53
C ASP A 37 2.80 -4.59 1.69
N PRO A 38 2.85 -5.69 2.45
CA PRO A 38 1.95 -5.90 3.56
C PRO A 38 2.32 -5.07 4.78
N GLY A 39 3.32 -4.17 4.77
CA GLY A 39 3.75 -3.36 5.91
C GLY A 39 4.22 -4.19 7.12
N PRO A 40 4.60 -3.54 8.24
CA PRO A 40 3.76 -2.53 8.88
C PRO A 40 4.36 -1.12 8.84
N TYR A 41 3.68 -0.20 8.15
CA TYR A 41 4.01 1.22 8.21
C TYR A 41 3.18 1.90 9.29
N SER A 42 3.83 2.68 10.16
CA SER A 42 3.15 3.42 11.23
C SER A 42 2.35 4.60 10.71
N ASP A 43 2.80 5.21 9.60
CA ASP A 43 2.27 6.45 9.04
C ASP A 43 2.22 6.38 7.52
N TYR A 44 1.31 7.16 6.93
CA TYR A 44 1.15 7.26 5.48
C TYR A 44 2.45 7.67 4.79
N GLU A 45 3.20 8.63 5.35
CA GLU A 45 4.46 9.11 4.77
C GLU A 45 5.48 7.98 4.62
N GLN A 46 5.54 7.06 5.58
CA GLN A 46 6.47 5.94 5.56
C GLN A 46 6.09 4.89 4.51
N ALA A 47 4.78 4.64 4.37
CA ALA A 47 4.26 3.77 3.30
C ALA A 47 4.42 4.42 1.93
N TYR A 48 4.26 5.74 1.82
CA TYR A 48 4.38 6.48 0.56
C TYR A 48 5.83 6.59 0.11
N ASP A 49 6.76 6.83 1.03
CA ASP A 49 8.21 6.83 0.76
C ASP A 49 8.66 5.44 0.26
N ALA A 50 8.20 4.37 0.92
CA ALA A 50 8.43 3.02 0.43
C ALA A 50 7.76 2.77 -0.93
N MET A 51 6.55 3.26 -1.15
CA MET A 51 5.85 3.20 -2.46
C MET A 51 6.63 3.90 -3.56
N LEU A 52 7.27 5.04 -3.27
CA LEU A 52 8.16 5.75 -4.21
C LEU A 52 9.48 5.01 -4.45
N GLU A 53 9.92 4.19 -3.49
CA GLU A 53 11.09 3.31 -3.64
C GLU A 53 10.78 2.07 -4.48
N PHE A 54 9.50 1.67 -4.58
CA PHE A 54 9.11 0.66 -5.55
C PHE A 54 9.33 1.23 -6.96
N PRO A 55 10.06 0.51 -7.83
CA PRO A 55 10.22 0.91 -9.21
C PRO A 55 8.89 0.70 -9.93
N ASP A 56 7.92 1.59 -9.68
CA ASP A 56 6.77 1.73 -10.56
C ASP A 56 7.28 2.27 -11.89
N ALA A 57 6.85 1.64 -12.97
CA ALA A 57 7.55 1.59 -14.25
C ALA A 57 7.51 2.91 -15.08
N GLU A 58 7.37 4.07 -14.44
CA GLU A 58 7.29 5.39 -15.06
C GLU A 58 8.03 6.36 -14.10
N ASP A 59 9.27 6.80 -14.30
CA ASP A 59 9.81 7.53 -15.44
C ASP A 59 11.32 7.27 -15.62
N GLU A 60 11.67 6.75 -16.80
CA GLU A 60 12.90 7.06 -17.50
C GLU A 60 12.69 8.37 -18.29
N ASP A 61 13.22 9.53 -17.85
CA ASP A 61 13.68 10.64 -18.75
C ASP A 61 14.53 11.70 -18.00
#